data_AF-A0A2V5PN73-F1
#
_entry.id   AF-A0A2V5PN73-F1
#
_cell.length_a   1.000
_cell.length_b   1.000
_cell.length_c   1.000
_cell.angle_alpha   90.00
_cell.angle_beta   90.00
_cell.angle_gamma   90.00
#
_symmetry.space_group_name_H-M   'P 1'
#
loop_
_entity.id
_entity.type
_entity.pdbx_description
1 polymer ?
#
loop_
_entity_poly.entity_id
_entity_poly.type
_entity_poly.pdbx_seq_one_letter_code
_entity_poly.pdbx_strand_id
1 'polypeptide(L)'
;MSPTALNINPARFGEIYLHTESDSFDLHNCFDFLGFTYDLLQRIVTLRWIPNEYTPVEQRRALIVEMRGVSHLSSSPRDPDMPFSEDACLSAVGGILPTDPTLNGVYCDVGEGCHHIFTFQSGFVLRIGAESVCMLPEDI
;
A
#
# COMPACT_ATOMS: atom_id res chain seq x y z
N MET A 1 5.68 -16.57 27.97
CA MET A 1 6.43 -16.22 26.75
C MET A 1 5.93 -14.85 26.33
N SER A 2 6.78 -13.83 26.43
CA SER A 2 6.41 -12.49 25.94
C SER A 2 6.35 -12.57 24.42
N PRO A 3 5.32 -12.03 23.74
CA PRO A 3 5.36 -11.94 22.30
C PRO A 3 6.56 -11.06 21.96
N THR A 4 7.49 -11.59 21.18
CA THR A 4 8.56 -10.83 20.55
C THR A 4 7.90 -9.62 19.91
N ALA A 5 8.23 -8.41 20.36
CA ALA A 5 7.79 -7.21 19.68
C ALA A 5 8.32 -7.35 18.25
N LEU A 6 7.42 -7.61 17.29
CA LEU A 6 7.75 -7.52 15.88
C LEU A 6 8.44 -6.17 15.71
N ASN A 7 9.62 -6.15 15.10
CA ASN A 7 10.27 -4.91 14.71
C ASN A 7 9.40 -4.29 13.61
N ILE A 8 8.37 -3.59 14.04
CA ILE A 8 7.44 -2.86 13.19
C ILE A 8 8.21 -1.64 12.69
N ASN A 9 8.59 -1.63 11.41
CA ASN A 9 9.28 -0.50 10.81
C ASN A 9 8.23 0.51 10.32
N PRO A 10 8.16 1.73 10.89
CA PRO A 10 7.26 2.76 10.39
C PRO A 10 7.51 2.99 8.90
N ALA A 11 6.42 3.14 8.16
CA ALA A 11 6.50 3.37 6.73
C ALA A 11 5.53 4.45 6.29
N ARG A 12 5.81 5.06 5.13
CA ARG A 12 4.93 6.04 4.49
C ARG A 12 4.92 5.82 2.99
N PHE A 13 3.78 6.06 2.38
CA PHE A 13 3.67 6.08 0.92
C PHE A 13 3.91 7.50 0.41
N GLY A 14 4.50 7.62 -0.78
CA GLY A 14 4.67 8.88 -1.50
C GLY A 14 4.68 8.65 -2.99
N GLU A 15 3.68 9.18 -3.70
CA GLU A 15 3.47 8.93 -5.13
C GLU A 15 3.53 7.43 -5.46
N ILE A 16 4.62 6.94 -6.04
CA ILE A 16 4.81 5.52 -6.41
C ILE A 16 5.74 4.77 -5.45
N TYR A 17 6.15 5.39 -4.35
CA TYR A 17 7.16 4.86 -3.43
C TYR A 17 6.60 4.43 -2.08
N LEU A 18 7.23 3.42 -1.48
CA LEU A 18 7.16 3.12 -0.07
C LEU A 18 8.48 3.51 0.59
N HIS A 19 8.42 4.34 1.62
CA HIS A 19 9.60 4.77 2.37
C HIS A 19 9.56 4.21 3.78
N THR A 20 10.71 3.71 4.24
CA THR A 20 11.00 3.45 5.65
C THR A 20 12.05 4.46 6.14
N GLU A 21 12.59 4.26 7.34
CA GLU A 21 13.70 5.08 7.84
C GLU A 21 14.98 4.93 6.97
N SER A 22 15.25 3.71 6.50
CA SER A 22 16.49 3.37 5.80
C SER A 22 16.35 3.22 4.29
N ASP A 23 15.15 2.87 3.81
CA ASP A 23 14.94 2.42 2.44
C ASP A 23 13.81 3.18 1.73
N SER A 24 13.89 3.17 0.40
CA SER A 24 12.84 3.67 -0.50
C SER A 24 12.64 2.67 -1.63
N PHE A 25 11.43 2.13 -1.76
CA PHE A 25 11.07 1.11 -2.74
C PHE A 25 10.16 1.71 -3.81
N ASP A 26 10.55 1.59 -5.08
CA ASP A 26 9.72 2.00 -6.23
C ASP A 26 8.65 0.94 -6.52
N LEU A 27 7.45 1.13 -5.99
CA LEU A 27 6.36 0.16 -6.11
C LEU A 27 5.75 0.08 -7.51
N HIS A 28 6.01 1.05 -8.39
CA HIS A 28 5.49 1.04 -9.76
C HIS A 28 6.43 0.28 -10.71
N ASN A 29 7.72 0.62 -10.66
CA ASN A 29 8.69 0.09 -11.62
C ASN A 29 9.31 -1.23 -11.16
N CYS A 30 9.48 -1.42 -9.85
CA CYS A 30 10.31 -2.50 -9.31
C CYS A 30 9.51 -3.61 -8.64
N PHE A 31 8.20 -3.49 -8.47
CA PHE A 31 7.42 -4.47 -7.73
C PHE A 31 6.04 -4.72 -8.36
N ASP A 32 5.58 -5.96 -8.27
CA ASP A 32 4.23 -6.34 -8.66
C ASP A 32 3.35 -6.48 -7.41
N PHE A 33 2.17 -5.88 -7.43
CA PHE A 33 1.17 -6.00 -6.38
C PHE A 33 0.49 -7.38 -6.44
N LEU A 34 0.46 -8.07 -5.31
CA LEU A 34 -0.18 -9.38 -5.18
C LEU A 34 -1.61 -9.32 -4.64
N GLY A 35 -2.01 -8.20 -4.05
CA GLY A 35 -3.31 -8.05 -3.43
C GLY A 35 -3.25 -7.60 -1.98
N PHE A 36 -4.43 -7.64 -1.36
CA PHE A 36 -4.62 -7.26 0.03
C PHE A 36 -5.52 -8.23 0.78
N THR A 37 -5.36 -8.27 2.10
CA THR A 37 -6.29 -8.94 3.02
C THR A 37 -6.78 -7.96 4.06
N TYR A 38 -8.00 -8.16 4.57
CA TYR A 38 -8.54 -7.36 5.66
C TYR A 38 -8.94 -8.26 6.84
N ASP A 39 -8.27 -8.08 7.97
CA ASP A 39 -8.68 -8.67 9.24
C ASP A 39 -9.67 -7.74 9.95
N LEU A 40 -10.93 -8.15 9.98
CA LEU A 40 -12.03 -7.40 10.60
C LEU A 40 -11.88 -7.26 12.11
N LEU A 41 -11.36 -8.28 12.79
CA LEU A 41 -11.25 -8.29 14.25
C LEU A 41 -10.10 -7.40 14.71
N GLN A 42 -8.97 -7.47 14.01
CA GLN A 42 -7.79 -6.67 14.33
C GLN A 42 -7.82 -5.27 13.71
N ARG A 43 -8.73 -5.02 12.75
CA ARG A 43 -8.77 -3.80 11.92
C ARG A 43 -7.43 -3.56 11.23
N ILE A 44 -6.91 -4.57 10.56
CA ILE A 44 -5.63 -4.53 9.85
C ILE A 44 -5.87 -4.85 8.37
N VAL A 45 -5.42 -3.96 7.49
CA VAL A 45 -5.24 -4.28 6.07
C VAL A 45 -3.77 -4.63 5.84
N THR A 46 -3.53 -5.75 5.20
CA THR A 46 -2.18 -6.17 4.77
C THR A 46 -2.10 -6.05 3.25
N LEU A 47 -1.12 -5.29 2.77
CA LEU A 47 -0.81 -5.12 1.36
C LEU A 47 0.48 -5.90 1.04
N ARG A 48 0.54 -6.57 -0.12
CA ARG A 48 1.67 -7.43 -0.50
C ARG A 48 2.20 -7.09 -1.87
N TRP A 49 3.53 -7.02 -1.98
CA TRP A 49 4.25 -6.87 -3.24
C TRP A 49 5.37 -7.89 -3.35
N ILE A 50 5.72 -8.25 -4.58
CA ILE A 50 6.89 -9.07 -4.91
C ILE A 50 7.82 -8.33 -5.87
N PRO A 51 9.14 -8.55 -5.76
CA PRO A 51 10.10 -7.91 -6.65
C PRO A 51 9.97 -8.47 -8.07
N ASN A 52 10.06 -7.60 -9.08
CA ASN A 52 10.09 -7.98 -10.49
C ASN A 52 11.53 -7.99 -11.04
N GLU A 53 11.69 -8.11 -12.35
CA GLU A 53 13.01 -8.18 -13.01
C GLU A 53 13.82 -6.89 -12.92
N TYR A 54 13.16 -5.74 -12.69
CA TYR A 54 13.78 -4.42 -12.59
C TYR A 54 14.21 -4.06 -11.15
N THR A 55 13.82 -4.85 -10.14
CA THR A 55 14.20 -4.57 -8.75
C THR A 55 15.72 -4.64 -8.58
N PRO A 56 16.35 -3.61 -7.97
CA PRO A 56 17.74 -3.66 -7.55
C PRO A 56 18.02 -4.88 -6.68
N VAL A 57 19.20 -5.47 -6.81
CA VAL A 57 19.55 -6.74 -6.15
C VAL A 57 19.46 -6.61 -4.63
N GLU A 58 19.87 -5.48 -4.09
CA GLU A 58 19.84 -5.13 -2.67
C GLU A 58 18.43 -4.95 -2.10
N GLN A 59 17.41 -4.74 -2.96
CA GLN A 59 16.01 -4.58 -2.57
C GLN A 59 15.14 -5.78 -2.99
N ARG A 60 15.73 -6.85 -3.54
CA ARG A 60 14.99 -7.98 -4.11
C ARG A 60 14.39 -8.88 -3.03
N ARG A 61 13.32 -8.41 -2.40
CA ARG A 61 12.55 -9.10 -1.37
C ARG A 61 11.07 -8.80 -1.46
N ALA A 62 10.23 -9.69 -0.96
CA ALA A 62 8.79 -9.39 -0.85
C ALA A 62 8.57 -8.26 0.17
N LEU A 63 7.60 -7.40 -0.12
CA LEU A 63 7.20 -6.33 0.79
C LEU A 63 5.82 -6.64 1.36
N ILE A 64 5.71 -6.64 2.68
CA ILE A 64 4.44 -6.76 3.38
C ILE A 64 4.24 -5.48 4.19
N VAL A 65 3.18 -4.75 3.86
CA VAL A 65 2.82 -3.51 4.56
C VAL A 65 1.52 -3.73 5.30
N GLU A 66 1.51 -3.42 6.59
CA GLU A 66 0.30 -3.39 7.40
C GLU A 66 -0.14 -1.97 7.63
N MET A 67 -1.44 -1.75 7.40
CA MET A 67 -2.16 -0.54 7.78
C MET A 67 -3.06 -0.91 8.95
N ARG A 68 -2.78 -0.34 10.14
CA ARG A 68 -3.42 -0.74 11.40
C ARG A 68 -4.40 0.32 11.89
N GLY A 69 -5.38 -0.09 12.69
CA GLY A 69 -6.44 0.82 13.14
C GLY A 69 -7.33 1.26 11.99
N VAL A 70 -7.63 0.35 11.05
CA VAL A 70 -8.40 0.66 9.84
C VAL A 70 -9.79 1.17 10.22
N SER A 71 -10.09 2.39 9.81
CA SER A 71 -11.37 3.07 10.03
C SER A 71 -12.22 3.13 8.75
N HIS A 72 -11.58 2.92 7.59
CA HIS A 72 -12.25 2.95 6.29
C HIS A 72 -11.58 1.97 5.32
N LEU A 73 -12.39 1.19 4.61
CA LEU A 73 -11.95 0.36 3.50
C LEU A 73 -13.00 0.40 2.39
N SER A 74 -12.62 0.81 1.19
CA SER A 74 -13.50 0.79 0.02
C SER A 74 -12.71 0.65 -1.27
N SER A 75 -13.37 0.26 -2.35
CA SER A 75 -12.76 0.21 -3.68
C SER A 75 -13.69 0.71 -4.78
N SER A 76 -13.09 1.11 -5.90
CA SER A 76 -13.76 1.31 -7.19
C SER A 76 -13.37 0.20 -8.16
N PRO A 77 -14.27 -0.18 -9.08
CA PRO A 77 -13.96 -1.20 -10.08
C PRO A 77 -12.82 -0.76 -11.02
N ARG A 78 -12.11 -1.75 -11.56
CA ARG A 78 -11.19 -1.57 -12.69
C ARG A 78 -11.91 -1.12 -13.96
N ASP A 79 -11.14 -0.55 -14.89
CA ASP A 79 -11.55 -0.38 -16.28
C ASP A 79 -11.64 -1.76 -16.96
N PRO A 80 -12.81 -2.16 -17.49
CA PRO A 80 -12.97 -3.45 -18.16
C PRO A 80 -12.10 -3.61 -19.41
N ASP A 81 -11.70 -2.52 -20.07
CA ASP A 81 -10.93 -2.55 -21.32
C ASP A 81 -9.43 -2.72 -21.09
N MET A 82 -8.95 -2.55 -19.86
CA MET A 82 -7.55 -2.77 -19.52
C MET A 82 -7.23 -4.28 -19.41
N PRO A 83 -5.98 -4.70 -19.63
CA PRO A 83 -5.54 -6.06 -19.32
C PRO A 83 -5.54 -6.33 -17.81
N PHE A 84 -5.73 -7.59 -17.39
CA PHE A 84 -5.63 -7.99 -15.98
C PHE A 84 -4.20 -7.87 -15.42
N SER A 85 -3.17 -7.88 -16.27
CA SER A 85 -1.79 -7.61 -15.82
C SER A 85 -1.65 -6.23 -15.17
N GLU A 86 -2.48 -5.27 -15.57
CA GLU A 86 -2.46 -3.91 -15.04
C GLU A 86 -3.06 -3.79 -13.63
N ASP A 87 -3.75 -4.84 -13.13
CA ASP A 87 -4.23 -4.89 -11.75
C ASP A 87 -3.05 -5.06 -10.76
N ALA A 88 -1.91 -5.58 -11.22
CA ALA A 88 -0.71 -5.76 -10.42
C ALA A 88 0.22 -4.53 -10.44
N CYS A 89 0.02 -3.60 -11.37
CA CYS A 89 0.88 -2.42 -11.50
C CYS A 89 0.26 -1.21 -10.81
N LEU A 90 0.89 -0.75 -9.73
CA LEU A 90 0.48 0.48 -9.05
C LEU A 90 0.74 1.68 -9.96
N SER A 91 -0.25 2.54 -10.20
CA SER A 91 -0.05 3.79 -10.94
C SER A 91 0.33 4.95 -10.03
N ALA A 92 -0.29 5.06 -8.85
CA ALA A 92 -0.04 6.14 -7.90
C ALA A 92 -0.61 5.83 -6.52
N VAL A 93 -0.02 6.44 -5.49
CA VAL A 93 -0.55 6.56 -4.14
C VAL A 93 -0.65 8.03 -3.77
N GLY A 94 -1.72 8.40 -3.08
CA GLY A 94 -1.75 9.67 -2.37
C GLY A 94 -2.84 9.73 -1.33
N GLY A 95 -3.11 10.93 -0.83
CA GLY A 95 -3.99 11.15 0.32
C GLY A 95 -5.28 11.84 -0.04
N ILE A 96 -6.36 11.56 0.69
CA ILE A 96 -7.57 12.41 0.74
C ILE A 96 -8.06 12.59 2.17
N LEU A 97 -8.81 13.64 2.43
CA LEU A 97 -9.43 13.81 3.74
C LEU A 97 -10.51 12.75 3.95
N PRO A 98 -10.75 12.31 5.20
CA PRO A 98 -11.83 11.37 5.52
C PRO A 98 -13.20 11.82 5.01
N THR A 99 -13.44 13.14 5.01
CA THR A 99 -14.69 13.77 4.57
C THR A 99 -14.87 13.82 3.06
N ASP A 100 -13.82 13.60 2.27
CA ASP A 100 -13.92 13.68 0.82
C ASP A 100 -14.60 12.41 0.26
N PRO A 101 -15.67 12.56 -0.54
CA PRO A 101 -16.47 11.43 -1.00
C PRO A 101 -15.86 10.71 -2.21
N THR A 102 -14.93 11.35 -2.93
CA THR A 102 -14.47 10.87 -4.23
C THR A 102 -13.13 10.16 -4.16
N LEU A 103 -13.06 8.98 -4.76
CA LEU A 103 -11.82 8.23 -4.99
C LEU A 103 -10.94 8.82 -6.11
N ASN A 104 -11.44 9.82 -6.84
CA ASN A 104 -10.79 10.43 -8.00
C ASN A 104 -9.97 11.69 -7.66
N GLY A 105 -10.04 12.18 -6.41
CA GLY A 105 -9.16 13.22 -5.92
C GLY A 105 -7.99 12.55 -5.23
N VAL A 106 -6.76 12.92 -5.56
CA VAL A 106 -5.57 12.46 -4.83
C VAL A 106 -4.72 13.68 -4.58
N TYR A 107 -4.42 13.97 -3.31
CA TYR A 107 -3.34 14.88 -2.95
C TYR A 107 -2.03 14.10 -2.98
N CYS A 108 -0.97 14.67 -3.58
CA CYS A 108 0.31 13.98 -3.71
C CYS A 108 0.97 13.66 -2.36
N ASP A 109 0.69 14.45 -1.32
CA ASP A 109 1.20 14.22 0.04
C ASP A 109 0.15 13.54 0.94
N VAL A 110 0.49 12.34 1.42
CA VAL A 110 -0.27 11.66 2.47
C VAL A 110 0.11 12.26 3.83
N GLY A 111 -0.70 13.19 4.31
CA GLY A 111 -0.59 13.75 5.66
C GLY A 111 -1.18 12.87 6.75
N GLU A 112 -0.90 13.20 8.01
CA GLU A 112 -1.57 12.60 9.16
C GLU A 112 -3.09 12.76 9.06
N GLY A 113 -3.82 11.68 9.34
CA GLY A 113 -5.29 11.67 9.29
C GLY A 113 -5.89 11.57 7.89
N CYS A 114 -5.09 11.56 6.81
CA CYS A 114 -5.58 11.28 5.46
C CYS A 114 -5.87 9.80 5.26
N HIS A 115 -6.86 9.49 4.41
CA HIS A 115 -7.03 8.16 3.85
C HIS A 115 -6.05 8.00 2.68
N HIS A 116 -5.45 6.81 2.56
CA HIS A 116 -4.57 6.45 1.47
C HIS A 116 -5.39 5.98 0.28
N ILE A 117 -5.08 6.48 -0.90
CA ILE A 117 -5.67 6.08 -2.18
C ILE A 117 -4.60 5.40 -3.01
N PHE A 118 -4.78 4.12 -3.31
CA PHE A 118 -3.95 3.35 -4.23
C PHE A 118 -4.68 3.26 -5.55
N THR A 119 -4.10 3.81 -6.60
CA THR A 119 -4.62 3.73 -7.97
C THR A 119 -3.72 2.80 -8.76
N PHE A 120 -4.31 1.83 -9.46
CA PHE A 120 -3.60 0.86 -10.29
C PHE A 120 -3.72 1.24 -11.77
N GLN A 121 -2.80 0.76 -12.61
CA GLN A 121 -2.83 1.03 -14.06
C GLN A 121 -4.12 0.53 -14.71
N SER A 122 -4.77 -0.49 -14.13
CA SER A 122 -6.08 -0.95 -14.59
C SER A 122 -7.24 -0.02 -14.26
N GLY A 123 -7.00 1.10 -13.57
CA GLY A 123 -8.05 1.98 -13.05
C GLY A 123 -8.73 1.46 -11.77
N PHE A 124 -8.36 0.28 -11.26
CA PHE A 124 -8.79 -0.15 -9.93
C PHE A 124 -8.28 0.85 -8.88
N VAL A 125 -9.15 1.20 -7.93
CA VAL A 125 -8.79 2.11 -6.83
C VAL A 125 -9.13 1.48 -5.50
N LEU A 126 -8.19 1.52 -4.57
CA LEU A 126 -8.35 1.06 -3.19
C LEU A 126 -8.14 2.24 -2.23
N ARG A 127 -9.09 2.46 -1.33
CA ARG A 127 -9.02 3.48 -0.28
C ARG A 127 -8.94 2.86 1.10
N ILE A 128 -7.96 3.29 1.87
CA ILE A 128 -7.72 2.80 3.22
C ILE A 128 -7.51 3.98 4.17
N GLY A 129 -8.42 4.14 5.14
CA GLY A 129 -8.21 5.00 6.30
C GLY A 129 -7.62 4.17 7.43
N ALA A 130 -6.46 4.55 7.95
CA ALA A 130 -5.74 3.81 9.00
C ALA A 130 -4.99 4.77 9.93
N GLU A 131 -4.74 4.32 11.15
CA GLU A 131 -4.04 5.08 12.19
C GLU A 131 -2.51 5.00 12.02
N SER A 132 -2.00 3.89 11.48
CA SER A 132 -0.57 3.72 11.22
C SER A 132 -0.29 2.83 10.01
N VAL A 133 0.89 3.02 9.43
CA VAL A 133 1.42 2.23 8.31
C VAL A 133 2.80 1.72 8.69
N CYS A 134 3.02 0.42 8.53
CA CYS A 134 4.26 -0.22 8.90
C CYS A 134 4.65 -1.30 7.91
N MET A 135 5.93 -1.39 7.59
CA MET A 135 6.49 -2.51 6.84
C MET A 135 6.86 -3.61 7.83
N LEU A 136 6.42 -4.84 7.57
CA LEU A 136 6.83 -5.98 8.35
C LEU A 136 8.26 -6.39 7.99
N PRO A 137 9.04 -6.91 8.95
CA PRO A 137 10.31 -7.54 8.64
C PRO A 137 10.06 -8.77 7.76
N GLU A 138 11.06 -9.19 6.98
CA GLU A 138 11.01 -10.48 6.32
C GLU A 138 10.73 -11.57 7.35
N ASP A 139 9.84 -12.52 7.02
CA ASP A 139 9.72 -13.75 7.78
C ASP A 139 11.10 -14.44 7.75
N ILE A 140 11.78 -14.50 8.91
CA ILE A 140 13.04 -15.23 9.11
C ILE A 140 12.76 -16.73 9.15
#